data_AF-A0A9D8F258-F1
#
_entry.id   AF-A0A9D8F258-F1
#
_cell.length_a   1.000
_cell.length_b   1.000
_cell.length_c   1.000
_cell.angle_alpha   90.00
_cell.angle_beta   90.00
_cell.angle_gamma   90.00
#
_symmetry.space_group_name_H-M   'P 1'
#
loop_
_entity.id
_entity.type
_entity.pdbx_description
1 polymer ?
#
loop_
_entity_poly.entity_id
_entity_poly.type
_entity_poly.pdbx_seq_one_letter_code
_entity_poly.pdbx_strand_id
1 'polypeptide(L)'
;MTTFPELARAGKGHFQMESGLHCSPCYDPETAFVDQAALDPFVTQLAQSLRRYDITAVCGPTIGGAFLAQLPARLLGAEFYFTLGPKSLLPPGTSHRCSASGWRLSMTY
;
A
#
# COMPACT_ATOMS: atom_id res chain seq x y z
N MET A 1 18.13 -10.52 6.32
CA MET A 1 16.71 -10.73 5.96
C MET A 1 16.18 -9.36 5.55
N THR A 2 15.67 -9.23 4.32
CA THR A 2 15.06 -7.96 3.86
C THR A 2 13.74 -7.75 4.59
N THR A 3 13.48 -6.51 5.02
CA THR A 3 12.23 -6.11 5.68
C THR A 3 11.32 -5.37 4.69
N PHE A 4 9.99 -5.40 4.89
CA PHE A 4 9.06 -4.69 3.99
C PHE A 4 9.39 -3.19 3.85
N PRO A 5 9.76 -2.45 4.92
CA PRO A 5 10.17 -1.06 4.79
C PRO A 5 11.41 -0.86 3.91
N GLU A 6 12.28 -1.87 3.76
CA GLU A 6 13.42 -1.78 2.85
C GLU A 6 13.01 -1.94 1.38
N LEU A 7 12.00 -2.77 1.09
CA LEU A 7 11.42 -2.91 -0.25
C LEU A 7 10.64 -1.65 -0.68
N ALA A 8 9.94 -1.03 0.27
CA ALA A 8 9.18 0.20 0.04
C ALA A 8 10.05 1.47 0.08
N ARG A 9 11.38 1.38 0.19
CA ARG A 9 12.21 2.56 0.43
C ARG A 9 12.56 3.27 -0.89
N ALA A 10 12.00 4.47 -1.07
CA ALA A 10 12.25 5.29 -2.26
C ALA A 10 13.49 6.19 -2.13
N GLY A 11 13.86 6.58 -0.91
CA GLY A 11 14.99 7.49 -0.69
C GLY A 11 15.15 7.94 0.76
N LYS A 12 16.24 8.66 1.04
CA LYS A 12 16.55 9.30 2.34
C LYS A 12 16.38 10.82 2.21
N GLY A 13 15.69 11.47 3.15
CA GLY A 13 15.45 12.93 3.11
C GLY A 13 14.34 13.37 4.08
N HIS A 14 14.06 14.67 4.20
CA HIS A 14 12.94 15.16 5.03
C HIS A 14 11.67 15.28 4.19
N PHE A 15 10.70 14.40 4.44
CA PHE A 15 9.46 14.39 3.69
C PHE A 15 8.28 14.72 4.59
N GLN A 16 7.39 15.57 4.08
CA GLN A 16 6.11 15.85 4.73
C GLN A 16 5.08 14.80 4.29
N MET A 17 4.50 14.10 5.26
CA MET A 17 3.38 13.17 5.09
C MET A 17 2.06 13.94 4.87
N GLU A 18 1.02 13.26 4.38
CA GLU A 18 -0.32 13.85 4.25
C GLU A 18 -0.90 14.35 5.59
N SER A 19 -0.48 13.73 6.70
CA SER A 19 -0.81 14.17 8.06
C SER A 19 -0.15 15.50 8.48
N GLY A 20 0.78 16.02 7.68
CA GLY A 20 1.59 17.20 8.00
C GLY A 20 2.86 16.89 8.81
N LEU A 21 3.04 15.65 9.27
CA LEU A 21 4.23 15.21 10.01
C LEU A 21 5.42 14.99 9.08
N HIS A 22 6.63 15.14 9.63
CA HIS A 22 7.88 14.90 8.90
C HIS A 22 8.41 13.49 9.17
N CYS A 23 8.90 12.83 8.12
CA CYS A 23 9.60 11.54 8.23
C CYS A 23 10.89 11.54 7.40
N SER A 24 11.94 10.91 7.95
CA SER A 24 13.29 10.84 7.36
C SER A 24 13.47 9.73 6.29
N PRO A 25 12.76 8.60 6.35
CA PRO A 25 12.63 7.73 5.17
C PRO A 25 11.37 8.13 4.38
N CYS A 26 11.53 8.33 3.06
CA CYS A 26 10.39 8.28 2.15
C CYS A 26 10.10 6.84 1.79
N TYR A 27 8.87 6.43 2.04
CA TYR A 27 8.35 5.15 1.60
C TYR A 27 7.46 5.38 0.38
N ASP A 28 7.79 4.70 -0.70
CA ASP A 28 6.93 4.56 -1.85
C ASP A 28 6.43 3.10 -1.88
N PRO A 29 5.14 2.86 -1.57
CA PRO A 29 4.58 1.52 -1.63
C PRO A 29 4.76 0.89 -3.02
N GLU A 30 4.80 1.70 -4.08
CA GLU A 30 4.96 1.20 -5.46
C GLU A 30 6.29 0.46 -5.65
N THR A 31 7.38 0.91 -4.99
CA THR A 31 8.70 0.28 -5.16
C THR A 31 8.74 -1.14 -4.61
N ALA A 32 7.91 -1.43 -3.60
CA ALA A 32 7.82 -2.77 -3.02
C ALA A 32 7.21 -3.79 -4.00
N PHE A 33 6.45 -3.36 -5.01
CA PHE A 33 5.85 -4.25 -6.01
C PHE A 33 6.78 -4.58 -7.19
N VAL A 34 7.96 -3.96 -7.26
CA VAL A 34 8.92 -4.20 -8.36
C VAL A 34 9.51 -5.61 -8.28
N ASP A 35 9.84 -6.09 -7.08
CA ASP A 35 10.36 -7.43 -6.84
C ASP A 35 9.30 -8.31 -6.17
N GLN A 36 8.54 -9.03 -6.99
CA GLN A 36 7.48 -9.93 -6.51
C GLN A 36 8.04 -11.06 -5.62
N ALA A 37 9.22 -11.60 -5.94
CA ALA A 37 9.80 -12.69 -5.16
C ALA A 37 10.19 -12.24 -3.75
N ALA A 38 10.67 -10.99 -3.61
CA ALA A 38 10.94 -10.40 -2.31
C ALA A 38 9.67 -10.00 -1.54
N LEU A 39 8.58 -9.70 -2.25
CA LEU A 39 7.29 -9.31 -1.68
C LEU A 39 6.46 -10.50 -1.16
N ASP A 40 6.55 -11.66 -1.82
CA ASP A 40 5.74 -12.86 -1.54
C ASP A 40 5.68 -13.30 -0.06
N PRO A 41 6.79 -13.29 0.72
CA PRO A 41 6.73 -13.65 2.13
C PRO A 41 5.82 -12.73 2.95
N PHE A 42 5.81 -11.43 2.63
CA PHE A 42 5.00 -10.44 3.34
C PHE A 42 3.51 -10.59 3.02
N VAL A 43 3.19 -10.82 1.75
CA VAL A 43 1.81 -11.08 1.31
C VAL A 43 1.30 -12.38 1.92
N THR A 44 2.13 -13.42 1.96
CA THR A 44 1.78 -14.70 2.57
C THR A 44 1.51 -14.53 4.06
N GLN A 45 2.37 -13.82 4.79
CA GLN A 45 2.17 -13.54 6.21
C GLN A 45 0.90 -12.71 6.45
N LEU A 46 0.63 -11.71 5.60
CA LEU A 46 -0.61 -10.93 5.66
C LEU A 46 -1.83 -11.83 5.46
N ALA A 47 -1.87 -12.63 4.40
CA ALA A 47 -2.98 -13.55 4.14
C ALA A 47 -3.19 -14.54 5.30
N GLN A 48 -2.11 -15.09 5.89
CA GLN A 48 -2.20 -15.96 7.06
C GLN A 48 -2.82 -15.24 8.26
N SER A 49 -2.45 -13.98 8.52
CA SER A 49 -3.03 -13.19 9.60
C SER A 49 -4.52 -12.88 9.39
N LEU A 50 -4.95 -12.83 8.12
CA LEU A 50 -6.32 -12.52 7.73
C LEU A 50 -7.24 -13.75 7.69
N ARG A 51 -6.69 -14.98 7.56
CA ARG A 51 -7.49 -16.23 7.49
C ARG A 51 -8.44 -16.46 8.67
N ARG A 52 -8.20 -15.82 9.81
CA ARG A 52 -9.07 -15.90 10.99
C ARG A 52 -10.37 -15.11 10.84
N TYR A 53 -10.42 -14.22 9.87
CA TYR A 53 -11.60 -13.44 9.52
C TYR A 53 -12.15 -14.07 8.23
N ASP A 54 -13.44 -14.35 8.18
CA ASP A 54 -14.10 -14.95 7.01
C ASP A 54 -14.19 -13.93 5.86
N ILE A 55 -13.02 -13.57 5.32
CA ILE A 55 -12.86 -12.52 4.31
C ILE A 55 -13.43 -13.03 2.99
N THR A 56 -14.56 -12.46 2.58
CA THR A 56 -15.20 -12.75 1.29
C THR A 56 -14.68 -11.86 0.16
N ALA A 57 -14.14 -10.69 0.49
CA ALA A 57 -13.64 -9.72 -0.49
C ALA A 57 -12.48 -8.87 0.05
N VAL A 58 -11.58 -8.47 -0.84
CA VAL A 58 -10.49 -7.51 -0.57
C VAL A 58 -10.61 -6.34 -1.52
N CYS A 59 -10.57 -5.12 -0.99
CA CYS A 59 -10.65 -3.90 -1.77
C CYS A 59 -9.38 -3.04 -1.62
N GLY A 60 -8.85 -2.53 -2.73
CA GLY A 60 -7.69 -1.61 -2.73
C GLY A 60 -7.93 -0.31 -3.51
N PRO A 61 -7.36 0.84 -3.10
CA PRO A 61 -7.39 2.07 -3.89
C PRO A 61 -6.60 1.94 -5.20
N THR A 62 -7.07 2.59 -6.29
CA THR A 62 -6.52 2.42 -7.66
C THR A 62 -5.01 2.69 -7.79
N ILE A 63 -4.42 3.54 -6.95
CA ILE A 63 -2.98 3.81 -6.96
C ILE A 63 -2.35 2.97 -5.83
N GLY A 64 -1.53 1.99 -6.20
CA GLY A 64 -0.76 1.12 -5.30
C GLY A 64 -1.57 0.08 -4.54
N GLY A 65 -2.62 0.52 -3.86
CA GLY A 65 -3.43 -0.35 -3.01
C GLY A 65 -4.14 -1.45 -3.78
N ALA A 66 -4.50 -1.24 -5.04
CA ALA A 66 -5.05 -2.25 -5.93
C ALA A 66 -4.04 -3.36 -6.26
N PHE A 67 -2.76 -3.00 -6.50
CA PHE A 67 -1.68 -3.96 -6.74
C PHE A 67 -1.41 -4.81 -5.51
N LEU A 68 -1.47 -4.23 -4.31
CA LEU A 68 -1.40 -5.02 -3.09
C LEU A 68 -2.62 -5.90 -2.93
N ALA A 69 -3.83 -5.34 -3.01
CA ALA A 69 -5.08 -6.00 -2.64
C ALA A 69 -5.39 -7.25 -3.48
N GLN A 70 -4.99 -7.31 -4.75
CA GLN A 70 -5.16 -8.51 -5.57
C GLN A 70 -4.35 -9.72 -5.05
N LEU A 71 -3.20 -9.49 -4.41
CA LEU A 71 -2.29 -10.57 -4.00
C LEU A 71 -2.84 -11.39 -2.82
N PRO A 72 -3.25 -10.80 -1.67
CA PRO A 72 -3.89 -11.55 -0.60
C PRO A 72 -5.28 -12.04 -1.00
N ALA A 73 -6.03 -11.33 -1.87
CA ALA A 73 -7.31 -11.82 -2.39
C ALA A 73 -7.13 -13.19 -3.07
N ARG A 74 -6.12 -13.31 -3.93
CA ARG A 74 -5.76 -14.58 -4.58
C ARG A 74 -5.38 -15.67 -3.59
N LEU A 75 -4.60 -15.35 -2.54
CA LEU A 75 -4.18 -16.34 -1.53
C LEU A 75 -5.31 -16.77 -0.59
N LEU A 76 -6.29 -15.90 -0.37
CA LEU A 76 -7.46 -16.16 0.46
C LEU A 76 -8.60 -16.82 -0.31
N GLY A 77 -8.57 -16.80 -1.65
CA GLY A 77 -9.69 -17.21 -2.49
C GLY A 77 -10.88 -16.23 -2.41
N ALA A 78 -10.61 -14.98 -2.02
CA ALA A 78 -11.60 -13.94 -1.86
C ALA A 78 -11.79 -13.15 -3.17
N GLU A 79 -12.94 -12.49 -3.31
CA GLU A 79 -13.18 -11.58 -4.43
C GLU A 79 -12.29 -10.34 -4.34
N PHE A 80 -11.86 -9.82 -5.49
CA PHE A 80 -11.06 -8.61 -5.56
C PHE A 80 -11.86 -7.44 -6.13
N TYR A 81 -11.80 -6.31 -5.42
CA TYR A 81 -12.39 -5.04 -5.84
C TYR A 81 -11.34 -3.93 -5.80
N PHE A 82 -11.52 -2.89 -6.60
CA PHE A 82 -10.72 -1.68 -6.47
C PHE A 82 -11.60 -0.43 -6.56
N THR A 83 -11.18 0.62 -5.86
CA THR A 83 -11.88 1.91 -5.90
C THR A 83 -11.13 2.89 -6.78
N LEU A 84 -11.84 3.48 -7.74
CA LEU A 84 -11.39 4.68 -8.44
C LEU A 84 -11.41 5.83 -7.43
N GLY A 85 -10.24 6.18 -6.89
CA GLY A 85 -10.11 7.28 -5.94
C GLY A 85 -10.56 8.61 -6.57
N PRO A 86 -11.01 9.60 -5.77
CA PRO A 86 -11.29 10.92 -6.29
C PRO A 86 -10.04 11.47 -6.98
N LYS A 87 -10.22 12.08 -8.15
CA LYS A 87 -9.14 12.79 -8.86
C LYS A 87 -8.51 13.76 -7.87
N SER A 88 -7.22 13.59 -7.58
CA SER A 88 -6.49 14.44 -6.64
C SER A 88 -6.78 15.91 -6.94
N LEU A 89 -7.40 16.63 -6.00
CA LEU A 89 -7.66 18.07 -6.12
C LEU A 89 -6.41 18.91 -5.83
N LEU A 90 -5.25 18.27 -5.61
CA LEU A 90 -4.00 18.99 -5.40
C LEU A 90 -3.54 19.64 -6.71
N PRO A 91 -3.25 20.95 -6.70
CA PRO A 91 -2.69 21.62 -7.87
C PRO A 91 -1.32 21.00 -8.23
N PRO A 92 -1.01 20.87 -9.53
CA PRO A 92 0.31 20.40 -9.97
C PRO A 92 1.37 21.40 -9.50
N GLY A 93 2.26 21.02 -8.57
CA GLY A 93 3.35 21.90 -8.14
C GLY A 93 4.07 21.61 -6.82
N THR A 94 3.62 20.70 -5.96
CA THR A 94 4.34 20.39 -4.71
C THR A 94 5.26 19.18 -4.86
N SER A 95 6.48 19.41 -5.36
CA SER A 95 7.53 18.40 -5.61
C SER A 95 8.32 17.96 -4.37
N HIS A 96 7.86 18.27 -3.15
CA HIS A 96 8.52 17.88 -1.89
C HIS A 96 7.63 17.08 -0.93
N ARG A 97 6.57 16.42 -1.43
CA ARG A 97 5.78 15.46 -0.65
C ARG A 97 6.20 14.03 -1.00
N CYS A 98 6.45 13.22 0.01
CA CYS A 98 6.41 11.77 -0.16
C CYS A 98 4.92 11.43 -0.25
N SER A 99 4.45 11.26 -1.49
CA SER A 99 3.05 10.92 -1.78
C SER A 99 2.81 9.48 -1.32
N ALA A 100 2.29 9.29 -0.12
CA ALA A 100 1.68 8.03 0.27
C ALA A 100 0.38 7.90 -0.56
N SER A 101 0.45 7.14 -1.65
CA SER A 101 -0.66 6.92 -2.58
C SER A 101 -1.92 6.40 -1.86
N GLY A 102 -2.84 7.28 -1.47
CA GLY A 102 -4.27 6.99 -1.30
C GLY A 102 -4.69 5.96 -0.24
N TRP A 103 -3.83 5.56 0.71
CA TRP A 103 -4.18 4.58 1.75
C TRP A 103 -5.10 5.20 2.81
N ARG A 104 -6.42 5.22 2.55
CA ARG A 104 -7.45 5.48 3.56
C ARG A 104 -7.94 4.13 4.10
N LEU A 105 -7.53 3.77 5.31
CA LEU A 105 -8.09 2.63 6.03
C LEU A 105 -9.53 2.97 6.44
N SER A 106 -10.52 2.31 5.83
CA SER A 106 -11.90 2.30 6.30
C SER A 106 -12.21 0.90 6.82
N MET A 107 -12.38 0.78 8.13
CA MET A 107 -12.78 -0.45 8.80
C MET A 107 -14.28 -0.32 9.09
N THR A 108 -15.12 -1.00 8.30
CA THR A 108 -16.56 -1.08 8.57
C THR A 108 -16.78 -2.29 9.47
N TYR A 109 -17.39 -2.06 10.64
CA TYR A 109 -17.78 -3.08 11.62
C TYR A 109 -19.00 -3.86 11.15
#